data_AF-A0A542LV50-F1
#
_entry.id   AF-A0A542LV50-F1
#
_cell.length_a   1.000
_cell.length_b   1.000
_cell.length_c   1.000
_cell.angle_alpha   90.00
_cell.angle_beta   90.00
_cell.angle_gamma   90.00
#
_symmetry.space_group_name_H-M   'P 1'
#
loop_
_entity.id
_entity.type
_entity.pdbx_description
1 polymer ?
#
loop_
_entity_poly.entity_id
_entity_poly.type
_entity_poly.pdbx_seq_one_letter_code
_entity_poly.pdbx_strand_id
1 'polypeptide(L)'
;MPSTVDFIVSMVLVFAVFAVLVSTFTEIWHTVRNQRARCLWAGVARMLGDDAAGRQIVDDLKRHPALCAMASGDKDLASYLPSQLFAAALVDVLMAMPAQSRSEPHGLGDAIAAAVQESDQAGAVLGFLWRRAGADPALFQQQVAAYFDQLMDRVSGWYKRGSARRCFLAGLLCAIAFNIDAVHLARALWNDPHLAQAYAANGERTLLAYSQDGGAGPAADPNRVVQAGLAMELPIGWPAKWYQERQGQERGVPLSEYVWTALGFLIMACACLIGAPLWFQLLAALMPLRMAGKVPARAAPPQELPDAVPAPTAPPVGSSSGDEALNYIEHKLVRNGDVDVLQRALGVKETGGFDTATRSAIDRRQGEFGFERTGQVTRMFLKKLGIDDLAAKP
;
A
#
# COMPACT_ATOMS: atom_id res chain seq x y z
N MET A 1 24.50 12.87 17.41
CA MET A 1 23.95 12.62 16.06
C MET A 1 23.12 11.36 16.11
N PRO A 2 21.99 11.29 15.40
CA PRO A 2 21.16 10.08 15.34
C PRO A 2 21.97 8.91 14.80
N SER A 3 21.54 7.68 15.11
CA SER A 3 22.02 6.54 14.34
C SER A 3 21.61 6.76 12.88
N THR A 4 22.53 6.56 11.94
CA THR A 4 22.23 6.74 10.51
C THR A 4 21.06 5.87 10.08
N VAL A 5 20.92 4.69 10.70
CA VAL A 5 19.81 3.77 10.44
C VAL A 5 18.48 4.35 10.92
N ASP A 6 18.38 4.91 12.12
CA ASP A 6 17.11 5.51 12.61
C ASP A 6 16.68 6.71 11.75
N PHE A 7 17.63 7.53 11.31
CA PHE A 7 17.35 8.63 10.38
C PHE A 7 16.75 8.13 9.05
N ILE A 8 17.40 7.15 8.41
CA ILE A 8 16.94 6.59 7.12
C ILE A 8 15.57 5.93 7.29
N VAL A 9 15.39 5.11 8.34
CA VAL A 9 14.12 4.44 8.63
C VAL A 9 12.99 5.47 8.79
N SER A 10 13.24 6.54 9.52
CA SER A 10 12.26 7.61 9.75
C SER A 10 11.85 8.32 8.47
N MET A 11 12.83 8.62 7.60
CA MET A 11 12.57 9.17 6.26
C MET A 11 11.68 8.26 5.43
N VAL A 12 12.06 6.97 5.36
CA VAL A 12 11.33 5.96 4.58
C VAL A 12 9.91 5.78 5.10
N LEU A 13 9.71 5.78 6.43
CA LEU A 13 8.39 5.71 7.03
C LEU A 13 7.50 6.88 6.58
N VAL A 14 8.01 8.12 6.64
CA VAL A 14 7.19 9.29 6.24
C VAL A 14 6.85 9.24 4.75
N PHE A 15 7.78 8.82 3.89
CA PHE A 15 7.47 8.62 2.47
C PHE A 15 6.43 7.51 2.25
N ALA A 16 6.50 6.42 3.02
CA ALA A 16 5.52 5.32 2.94
C ALA A 16 4.11 5.81 3.31
N VAL A 17 3.98 6.49 4.46
CA VAL A 17 2.69 7.02 4.93
C VAL A 17 2.15 8.09 3.98
N PHE A 18 3.01 8.99 3.50
CA PHE A 18 2.62 10.00 2.52
C PHE A 18 2.17 9.38 1.20
N ALA A 19 2.84 8.34 0.72
CA ALA A 19 2.44 7.64 -0.50
C ALA A 19 1.07 6.95 -0.35
N VAL A 20 0.76 6.39 0.82
CA VAL A 20 -0.58 5.85 1.13
C VAL A 20 -1.63 6.97 1.12
N LEU A 21 -1.36 8.09 1.78
CA LEU A 21 -2.24 9.26 1.79
C LEU A 21 -2.54 9.75 0.36
N VAL A 22 -1.51 9.90 -0.48
CA VAL A 22 -1.70 10.37 -1.85
C VAL A 22 -2.45 9.33 -2.69
N SER A 23 -2.20 8.04 -2.45
CA SER A 23 -2.94 6.96 -3.11
C SER A 23 -4.44 7.07 -2.88
N THR A 24 -4.90 7.33 -1.64
CA THR A 24 -6.33 7.47 -1.35
C THR A 24 -6.96 8.66 -2.08
N PHE A 25 -6.27 9.80 -2.12
CA PHE A 25 -6.73 10.97 -2.90
C PHE A 25 -6.84 10.65 -4.39
N THR A 26 -5.83 9.96 -4.95
CA THR A 26 -5.86 9.58 -6.37
C THR A 26 -6.94 8.55 -6.65
N GLU A 27 -7.21 7.63 -5.73
CA GLU A 27 -8.25 6.62 -5.87
C GLU A 27 -9.65 7.25 -5.87
N ILE A 28 -9.95 8.15 -4.94
CA ILE A 28 -11.20 8.94 -4.92
C ILE A 28 -11.37 9.67 -6.26
N TRP A 29 -10.30 10.31 -6.74
CA TRP A 29 -10.33 11.01 -8.02
C TRP A 29 -10.57 10.10 -9.22
N HIS A 30 -9.99 8.89 -9.21
CA HIS A 30 -10.17 7.90 -10.26
C HIS A 30 -11.60 7.32 -10.27
N THR A 31 -12.14 7.00 -9.11
CA THR A 31 -13.51 6.51 -8.93
C THR A 31 -14.54 7.54 -9.41
N VAL A 32 -14.42 8.79 -8.97
CA VAL A 32 -15.39 9.86 -9.32
C VAL A 32 -15.38 10.18 -10.82
N ARG A 33 -14.23 10.01 -11.52
CA ARG A 33 -14.13 10.37 -12.94
C ARG A 33 -14.27 9.20 -13.92
N ASN A 34 -14.48 7.97 -13.43
CA ASN A 34 -14.56 6.72 -14.21
C ASN A 34 -13.56 6.70 -15.40
N GLN A 35 -12.31 7.09 -15.14
CA GLN A 35 -11.34 7.43 -16.19
C GLN A 35 -10.94 6.23 -17.06
N ARG A 36 -11.02 5.01 -16.51
CA ARG A 36 -10.74 3.78 -17.23
C ARG A 36 -11.78 3.54 -18.31
N ALA A 37 -13.07 3.57 -17.96
CA ALA A 37 -14.15 3.47 -18.93
C ALA A 37 -14.05 4.57 -19.99
N ARG A 38 -13.82 5.83 -19.58
CA ARG A 38 -13.67 6.94 -20.53
C ARG A 38 -12.52 6.75 -21.52
N CYS A 39 -11.37 6.25 -21.05
CA CYS A 39 -10.24 5.95 -21.95
C CYS A 39 -10.55 4.82 -22.91
N LEU A 40 -11.19 3.74 -22.44
CA LEU A 40 -11.62 2.61 -23.27
C LEU A 40 -12.56 3.10 -24.39
N TRP A 41 -13.62 3.82 -24.02
CA TRP A 41 -14.62 4.30 -24.99
C TRP A 41 -14.08 5.38 -25.93
N ALA A 42 -13.11 6.20 -25.49
CA ALA A 42 -12.39 7.09 -26.39
C ALA A 42 -11.53 6.32 -27.41
N GLY A 43 -10.97 5.18 -27.01
CA GLY A 43 -10.29 4.26 -27.92
C GLY A 43 -11.23 3.68 -28.97
N VAL A 44 -12.40 3.17 -28.53
CA VAL A 44 -13.44 2.62 -29.41
C VAL A 44 -13.97 3.69 -30.37
N ALA A 45 -14.25 4.91 -29.89
CA ALA A 45 -14.66 6.03 -30.74
C ALA A 45 -13.58 6.35 -31.79
N ARG A 46 -12.30 6.33 -31.41
CA ARG A 46 -11.21 6.56 -32.37
C ARG A 46 -11.03 5.43 -33.38
N MET A 47 -11.44 4.19 -33.05
CA MET A 47 -11.46 3.08 -33.99
C MET A 47 -12.56 3.24 -35.03
N LEU A 48 -13.76 3.63 -34.59
CA LEU A 48 -14.95 3.72 -35.42
C LEU A 48 -15.14 5.09 -36.08
N GLY A 49 -14.37 6.09 -35.68
CA GLY A 49 -14.47 7.45 -36.21
C GLY A 49 -15.44 8.33 -35.45
N ASP A 50 -15.24 9.63 -35.60
CA ASP A 50 -16.05 10.68 -34.98
C ASP A 50 -17.18 11.17 -35.91
N ASP A 51 -17.44 10.52 -37.04
CA ASP A 51 -18.56 10.82 -37.93
C ASP A 51 -19.91 10.34 -37.36
N ALA A 52 -21.02 10.66 -38.02
CA ALA A 52 -22.35 10.38 -37.49
C ALA A 52 -22.62 8.87 -37.33
N ALA A 53 -22.25 8.07 -38.33
CA ALA A 53 -22.40 6.62 -38.29
C ALA A 53 -21.46 5.99 -37.26
N GLY A 54 -20.18 6.40 -37.23
CA GLY A 54 -19.22 5.95 -36.20
C GLY A 54 -19.72 6.19 -34.77
N ARG A 55 -20.24 7.40 -34.48
CA ARG A 55 -20.82 7.72 -33.17
C ARG A 55 -22.06 6.89 -32.84
N GLN A 56 -22.91 6.61 -33.83
CA GLN A 56 -24.08 5.76 -33.63
C GLN A 56 -23.67 4.33 -33.23
N ILE A 57 -22.73 3.71 -33.95
CA ILE A 57 -22.19 2.37 -33.59
C ILE A 57 -21.67 2.38 -32.15
N VAL A 58 -20.88 3.38 -31.79
CA VAL A 58 -20.30 3.51 -30.45
C VAL A 58 -21.39 3.62 -29.38
N ASP A 59 -22.43 4.41 -29.62
CA ASP A 59 -23.51 4.60 -28.67
C ASP A 59 -24.42 3.38 -28.54
N ASP A 60 -24.65 2.65 -29.63
CA ASP A 60 -25.38 1.37 -29.62
C ASP A 60 -24.59 0.29 -28.87
N LEU A 61 -23.27 0.24 -29.06
CA LEU A 61 -22.38 -0.62 -28.27
C LEU A 61 -22.44 -0.29 -26.77
N LYS A 62 -22.46 0.99 -26.38
CA LYS A 62 -22.58 1.38 -24.96
C LYS A 62 -23.89 0.93 -24.33
N ARG A 63 -24.96 0.79 -25.12
CA ARG A 63 -26.29 0.34 -24.69
C ARG A 63 -26.51 -1.17 -24.89
N HIS A 64 -25.54 -1.87 -25.47
CA HIS A 64 -25.66 -3.29 -25.76
C HIS A 64 -25.75 -4.10 -24.45
N PRO A 65 -26.81 -4.91 -24.23
CA PRO A 65 -27.06 -5.59 -22.95
C PRO A 65 -25.87 -6.41 -22.43
N ALA A 66 -25.19 -7.14 -23.33
CA ALA A 66 -24.04 -7.95 -22.95
C ALA A 66 -22.82 -7.13 -22.49
N LEU A 67 -22.67 -5.88 -22.98
CA LEU A 67 -21.59 -4.99 -22.57
C LEU A 67 -21.98 -4.20 -21.31
N CYS A 68 -23.25 -3.80 -21.18
CA CYS A 68 -23.77 -3.17 -19.96
C CYS A 68 -23.64 -4.09 -18.74
N ALA A 69 -23.86 -5.41 -18.91
CA ALA A 69 -23.68 -6.39 -17.84
C ALA A 69 -22.24 -6.45 -17.27
N MET A 70 -21.25 -5.89 -17.97
CA MET A 70 -19.86 -5.81 -17.51
C MET A 70 -19.54 -4.51 -16.74
N ALA A 71 -20.49 -3.59 -16.64
CA ALA A 71 -20.32 -2.37 -15.84
C ALA A 71 -20.50 -2.67 -14.34
N SER A 72 -19.83 -1.89 -13.49
CA SER A 72 -19.92 -2.03 -12.03
C SER A 72 -21.24 -1.51 -11.43
N GLY A 73 -22.05 -0.81 -12.22
CA GLY A 73 -23.37 -0.31 -11.81
C GLY A 73 -24.19 0.19 -12.99
N ASP A 74 -25.50 0.35 -12.80
CA ASP A 74 -26.47 0.66 -13.87
C ASP A 74 -26.20 1.96 -14.64
N LYS A 75 -25.51 2.92 -14.03
CA LYS A 75 -25.16 4.21 -14.65
C LYS A 75 -23.71 4.28 -15.14
N ASP A 76 -22.93 3.23 -14.86
CA ASP A 76 -21.53 3.19 -15.22
C ASP A 76 -21.32 2.58 -16.59
N LEU A 77 -20.29 3.07 -17.27
CA LEU A 77 -19.77 2.43 -18.45
C LEU A 77 -18.78 1.33 -18.04
N ALA A 78 -18.75 0.23 -18.78
CA ALA A 78 -17.80 -0.84 -18.57
C ALA A 78 -16.34 -0.31 -18.61
N SER A 79 -15.57 -0.60 -17.57
CA SER A 79 -14.16 -0.20 -17.45
C SER A 79 -13.18 -1.17 -18.09
N TYR A 80 -13.65 -2.37 -18.43
CA TYR A 80 -12.90 -3.41 -19.12
C TYR A 80 -13.89 -4.24 -19.95
N LEU A 81 -13.52 -4.57 -21.19
CA LEU A 81 -14.31 -5.39 -22.08
C LEU A 81 -13.45 -6.56 -22.60
N PRO A 82 -13.87 -7.82 -22.44
CA PRO A 82 -13.24 -8.94 -23.11
C PRO A 82 -13.35 -8.78 -24.64
N SER A 83 -12.26 -9.01 -25.37
CA SER A 83 -12.21 -8.76 -26.82
C SER A 83 -13.21 -9.59 -27.62
N GLN A 84 -13.44 -10.85 -27.24
CA GLN A 84 -14.45 -11.71 -27.87
C GLN A 84 -15.88 -11.20 -27.69
N LEU A 85 -16.19 -10.69 -26.49
CA LEU A 85 -17.52 -10.16 -26.17
C LEU A 85 -17.76 -8.84 -26.91
N PHE A 86 -16.74 -7.98 -26.97
CA PHE A 86 -16.77 -6.76 -27.77
C PHE A 86 -17.00 -7.07 -29.25
N ALA A 87 -16.26 -8.04 -29.82
CA ALA A 87 -16.41 -8.40 -31.22
C ALA A 87 -17.79 -8.98 -31.53
N ALA A 88 -18.34 -9.82 -30.65
CA ALA A 88 -19.69 -10.35 -30.78
C ALA A 88 -20.75 -9.23 -30.74
N ALA A 89 -20.64 -8.31 -29.77
CA ALA A 89 -21.54 -7.17 -29.65
C ALA A 89 -21.45 -6.22 -30.84
N LEU A 90 -20.26 -6.03 -31.41
CA LEU A 90 -20.09 -5.22 -32.63
C LEU A 90 -20.77 -5.87 -33.83
N VAL A 91 -20.63 -7.18 -34.00
CA VAL A 91 -21.34 -7.91 -35.06
C VAL A 91 -22.86 -7.76 -34.88
N ASP A 92 -23.37 -7.93 -33.67
CA ASP A 92 -24.81 -7.78 -33.38
C ASP A 92 -25.31 -6.36 -33.69
N VAL A 93 -24.57 -5.33 -33.26
CA VAL A 93 -24.90 -3.91 -33.57
C VAL A 93 -24.91 -3.67 -35.07
N LEU A 94 -23.93 -4.20 -35.83
CA LEU A 94 -23.88 -4.05 -37.29
C LEU A 94 -25.07 -4.77 -37.97
N MET A 95 -25.46 -5.95 -37.49
CA MET A 95 -26.64 -6.69 -37.98
C MET A 95 -27.96 -6.00 -37.69
N ALA A 96 -28.04 -5.23 -36.60
CA ALA A 96 -29.22 -4.47 -36.23
C ALA A 96 -29.36 -3.15 -37.00
N MET A 97 -28.36 -2.72 -37.77
CA MET A 97 -28.42 -1.48 -38.53
C MET A 97 -29.47 -1.56 -39.65
N PRO A 98 -30.30 -0.53 -39.83
CA PRO A 98 -31.32 -0.52 -40.86
C PRO A 98 -30.68 -0.50 -42.25
N ALA A 99 -30.73 -1.63 -42.94
CA ALA A 99 -30.43 -1.70 -44.35
C ALA A 99 -31.35 -0.75 -45.15
N GLN A 100 -30.77 0.10 -45.98
CA GLN A 100 -31.53 1.03 -46.84
C GLN A 100 -32.44 0.28 -47.86
N SER A 101 -32.29 -1.04 -48.03
CA SER A 101 -33.21 -1.90 -48.80
C SER A 101 -33.69 -3.10 -47.96
N ARG A 102 -34.95 -3.05 -47.53
CA ARG A 102 -35.64 -4.03 -46.67
C ARG A 102 -35.99 -5.37 -47.36
N SER A 103 -35.36 -5.71 -48.48
CA SER A 103 -35.88 -6.76 -49.38
C SER A 103 -35.00 -8.01 -49.53
N GLU A 104 -33.78 -8.02 -49.00
CA GLU A 104 -32.92 -9.22 -49.04
C GLU A 104 -32.33 -9.57 -47.66
N PRO A 105 -32.05 -10.87 -47.40
CA PRO A 105 -31.30 -11.28 -46.21
C PRO A 105 -29.97 -10.52 -46.17
N HIS A 106 -29.82 -9.59 -45.22
CA HIS A 106 -28.58 -8.83 -45.08
C HIS A 106 -27.55 -9.69 -44.36
N GLY A 107 -26.53 -10.12 -45.11
CA GLY A 107 -25.38 -10.79 -44.54
C GLY A 107 -24.45 -9.79 -43.84
N LEU A 108 -23.49 -10.31 -43.08
CA LEU A 108 -22.46 -9.49 -42.44
C LEU A 108 -21.63 -8.67 -43.44
N GLY A 109 -21.42 -9.19 -44.65
CA GLY A 109 -20.78 -8.44 -45.72
C GLY A 109 -21.56 -7.18 -46.12
N ASP A 110 -22.89 -7.27 -46.21
CA ASP A 110 -23.76 -6.16 -46.63
C ASP A 110 -23.87 -5.10 -45.54
N ALA A 111 -23.97 -5.52 -44.28
CA ALA A 111 -23.95 -4.59 -43.14
C ALA A 111 -22.62 -3.84 -43.03
N ILE A 112 -21.50 -4.54 -43.26
CA ILE A 112 -20.18 -3.89 -43.30
C ILE A 112 -20.10 -2.93 -44.50
N ALA A 113 -20.61 -3.32 -45.68
CA ALA A 113 -20.64 -2.45 -46.85
C ALA A 113 -21.50 -1.20 -46.63
N ALA A 114 -22.64 -1.32 -45.94
CA ALA A 114 -23.47 -0.20 -45.54
C ALA A 114 -22.73 0.73 -44.56
N ALA A 115 -22.08 0.17 -43.53
CA ALA A 115 -21.23 0.92 -42.61
C ALA A 115 -20.04 1.60 -43.34
N VAL A 116 -19.53 1.00 -44.42
CA VAL A 116 -18.49 1.57 -45.29
C VAL A 116 -18.98 2.78 -46.08
N GLN A 117 -20.23 2.77 -46.51
CA GLN A 117 -20.80 3.89 -47.25
C GLN A 117 -21.14 5.09 -46.36
N GLU A 118 -21.46 4.84 -45.09
CA GLU A 118 -21.90 5.89 -44.16
C GLU A 118 -20.77 6.46 -43.28
N SER A 119 -19.66 5.73 -43.10
CA SER A 119 -18.49 6.16 -42.34
C SER A 119 -17.18 5.91 -43.10
N ASP A 120 -16.41 6.98 -43.35
CA ASP A 120 -15.09 6.88 -43.99
C ASP A 120 -14.11 6.05 -43.14
N GLN A 121 -14.18 6.16 -41.81
CA GLN A 121 -13.20 5.55 -40.90
C GLN A 121 -13.62 4.18 -40.38
N ALA A 122 -14.80 4.04 -39.76
CA ALA A 122 -15.31 2.72 -39.34
C ALA A 122 -15.40 1.80 -40.55
N GLY A 123 -15.92 2.32 -41.66
CA GLY A 123 -15.99 1.64 -42.93
C GLY A 123 -14.67 1.05 -43.38
N ALA A 124 -13.64 1.88 -43.50
CA ALA A 124 -12.33 1.45 -43.94
C ALA A 124 -11.72 0.36 -43.04
N VAL A 125 -11.85 0.50 -41.71
CA VAL A 125 -11.33 -0.48 -40.74
C VAL A 125 -12.11 -1.79 -40.83
N LEU A 126 -13.44 -1.75 -40.75
CA LEU A 126 -14.29 -2.94 -40.78
C LEU A 126 -14.19 -3.66 -42.13
N GLY A 127 -14.20 -2.92 -43.25
CA GLY A 127 -14.01 -3.47 -44.60
C GLY A 127 -12.61 -4.05 -44.82
N PHE A 128 -11.57 -3.50 -44.19
CA PHE A 128 -10.23 -4.11 -44.18
C PHE A 128 -10.23 -5.45 -43.42
N LEU A 129 -10.81 -5.49 -42.22
CA LEU A 129 -10.88 -6.71 -41.41
C LEU A 129 -11.74 -7.79 -42.08
N TRP A 130 -12.83 -7.40 -42.75
CA TRP A 130 -13.70 -8.29 -43.52
C TRP A 130 -12.97 -8.95 -44.69
N ARG A 131 -12.24 -8.17 -45.49
CA ARG A 131 -11.43 -8.70 -46.60
C ARG A 131 -10.32 -9.63 -46.09
N ARG A 132 -9.69 -9.29 -44.97
CA ARG A 132 -8.67 -10.14 -44.32
C ARG A 132 -9.24 -11.46 -43.82
N ALA A 133 -10.51 -11.48 -43.40
CA ALA A 133 -11.22 -12.67 -42.96
C ALA A 133 -11.74 -13.55 -44.12
N GLY A 134 -11.55 -13.14 -45.38
CA GLY A 134 -12.01 -13.93 -46.53
C GLY A 134 -13.54 -14.05 -46.63
N ALA A 135 -14.27 -13.05 -46.13
CA ALA A 135 -15.73 -13.05 -46.03
C ALA A 135 -16.35 -14.15 -45.13
N ASP A 136 -15.56 -14.69 -44.19
CA ASP A 136 -16.03 -15.60 -43.16
C ASP A 136 -16.41 -14.83 -41.88
N PRO A 137 -17.68 -14.92 -41.40
CA PRO A 137 -18.12 -14.24 -40.18
C PRO A 137 -17.37 -14.64 -38.91
N ALA A 138 -17.03 -15.92 -38.75
CA ALA A 138 -16.31 -16.40 -37.57
C ALA A 138 -14.87 -15.89 -37.55
N LEU A 139 -14.20 -15.91 -38.71
CA LEU A 139 -12.86 -15.33 -38.83
C LEU A 139 -12.89 -13.81 -38.67
N PHE A 140 -13.91 -13.13 -39.18
CA PHE A 140 -14.08 -11.69 -39.00
C PHE A 140 -14.17 -11.32 -37.52
N GLN A 141 -15.01 -12.01 -36.76
CA GLN A 141 -15.12 -11.78 -35.32
C GLN A 141 -13.77 -11.97 -34.61
N GLN A 142 -12.99 -12.98 -34.98
CA GLN A 142 -11.64 -13.17 -34.45
C GLN A 142 -10.68 -12.03 -34.82
N GLN A 143 -10.73 -11.54 -36.07
CA GLN A 143 -9.90 -10.40 -36.50
C GLN A 143 -10.28 -9.11 -35.77
N VAL A 144 -11.57 -8.86 -35.55
CA VAL A 144 -12.06 -7.73 -34.75
C VAL A 144 -11.57 -7.82 -33.32
N ALA A 145 -11.69 -9.00 -32.68
CA ALA A 145 -11.20 -9.21 -31.32
C ALA A 145 -9.69 -8.94 -31.22
N ALA A 146 -8.89 -9.50 -32.15
CA ALA A 146 -7.46 -9.28 -32.19
C ALA A 146 -7.08 -7.81 -32.42
N TYR A 147 -7.80 -7.11 -33.30
CA TYR A 147 -7.59 -5.69 -33.54
C TYR A 147 -7.94 -4.84 -32.30
N PHE A 148 -9.03 -5.19 -31.62
CA PHE A 148 -9.43 -4.55 -30.37
C PHE A 148 -8.37 -4.73 -29.27
N ASP A 149 -7.78 -5.91 -29.13
CA ASP A 149 -6.69 -6.14 -28.17
C ASP A 149 -5.47 -5.23 -28.45
N GLN A 150 -5.03 -5.14 -29.72
CA GLN A 150 -3.95 -4.23 -30.13
C GLN A 150 -4.29 -2.75 -29.86
N LEU A 151 -5.55 -2.37 -30.07
CA LEU A 151 -6.03 -1.03 -29.75
C LEU A 151 -6.00 -0.77 -28.23
N MET A 152 -6.44 -1.74 -27.43
CA MET A 152 -6.45 -1.65 -25.97
C MET A 152 -5.03 -1.58 -25.38
N ASP A 153 -4.04 -2.24 -25.99
CA ASP A 153 -2.63 -2.08 -25.62
C ASP A 153 -2.17 -0.61 -25.78
N ARG A 154 -2.53 0.02 -26.92
CA ARG A 154 -2.21 1.42 -27.20
C ARG A 154 -2.94 2.40 -26.27
N VAL A 155 -4.24 2.17 -26.05
CA VAL A 155 -5.08 2.96 -25.14
C VAL A 155 -4.56 2.87 -23.71
N SER A 156 -4.17 1.67 -23.27
CA SER A 156 -3.53 1.45 -21.96
C SER A 156 -2.24 2.25 -21.82
N GLY A 157 -1.46 2.37 -22.91
CA GLY A 157 -0.30 3.25 -22.97
C GLY A 157 -0.64 4.73 -22.74
N TRP A 158 -1.70 5.26 -23.35
CA TRP A 158 -2.18 6.65 -23.10
C TRP A 158 -2.59 6.85 -21.64
N TYR A 159 -3.33 5.90 -21.09
CA TYR A 159 -3.76 5.93 -19.70
C TYR A 159 -2.57 5.97 -18.74
N LYS A 160 -1.57 5.10 -18.95
CA LYS A 160 -0.35 5.05 -18.13
C LYS A 160 0.44 6.36 -18.17
N ARG A 161 0.62 6.97 -19.35
CA ARG A 161 1.32 8.27 -19.50
C ARG A 161 0.64 9.41 -18.72
N GLY A 162 -0.69 9.45 -18.72
CA GLY A 162 -1.44 10.44 -17.95
C GLY A 162 -1.42 10.17 -16.44
N SER A 163 -1.32 8.91 -16.03
CA SER A 163 -1.41 8.50 -14.63
C SER A 163 -0.25 9.00 -13.78
N ALA A 164 0.99 8.90 -14.29
CA ALA A 164 2.17 9.38 -13.57
C ALA A 164 2.08 10.90 -13.29
N ARG A 165 1.71 11.69 -14.31
CA ARG A 165 1.52 13.14 -14.15
C ARG A 165 0.42 13.47 -13.13
N ARG A 166 -0.69 12.73 -13.12
CA ARG A 166 -1.77 12.92 -12.13
C ARG A 166 -1.30 12.58 -10.72
N CYS A 167 -0.56 11.49 -10.55
CA CYS A 167 -0.01 11.09 -9.26
C CYS A 167 1.01 12.12 -8.73
N PHE A 168 1.92 12.60 -9.59
CA PHE A 168 2.86 13.66 -9.24
C PHE A 168 2.15 14.94 -8.80
N LEU A 169 1.16 15.41 -9.58
CA LEU A 169 0.41 16.62 -9.23
C LEU A 169 -0.39 16.45 -7.94
N ALA A 170 -1.01 15.28 -7.72
CA ALA A 170 -1.71 14.99 -6.48
C ALA A 170 -0.73 14.99 -5.29
N GLY A 171 0.42 14.34 -5.42
CA GLY A 171 1.47 14.35 -4.39
C GLY A 171 1.99 15.76 -4.10
N LEU A 172 2.23 16.57 -5.13
CA LEU A 172 2.67 17.96 -4.97
C LEU A 172 1.60 18.80 -4.25
N LEU A 173 0.34 18.68 -4.65
CA LEU A 173 -0.76 19.40 -4.01
C LEU A 173 -0.94 18.97 -2.55
N CYS A 174 -0.86 17.68 -2.24
CA CYS A 174 -0.91 17.18 -0.87
C CYS A 174 0.29 17.68 -0.05
N ALA A 175 1.50 17.68 -0.60
CA ALA A 175 2.69 18.18 0.09
C ALA A 175 2.53 19.67 0.46
N ILE A 176 2.04 20.49 -0.48
CA ILE A 176 1.78 21.92 -0.23
C ILE A 176 0.63 22.12 0.76
N ALA A 177 -0.51 21.46 0.55
CA ALA A 177 -1.71 21.64 1.35
C ALA A 177 -1.53 21.20 2.81
N PHE A 178 -0.77 20.12 3.02
CA PHE A 178 -0.43 19.62 4.35
C PHE A 178 0.90 20.15 4.85
N ASN A 179 1.58 21.04 4.12
CA ASN A 179 2.91 21.58 4.43
C ASN A 179 3.95 20.50 4.82
N ILE A 180 3.97 19.40 4.07
CA ILE A 180 4.89 18.27 4.25
C ILE A 180 6.10 18.47 3.36
N ASP A 181 7.24 18.81 3.97
CA ASP A 181 8.48 19.13 3.27
C ASP A 181 9.59 18.14 3.62
N ALA A 182 10.16 17.46 2.61
CA ALA A 182 11.19 16.44 2.81
C ALA A 182 12.51 17.01 3.36
N VAL A 183 12.92 18.21 2.93
CA VAL A 183 14.22 18.79 3.30
C VAL A 183 14.23 19.23 4.76
N HIS A 184 13.19 19.94 5.19
CA HIS A 184 13.02 20.40 6.56
C HIS A 184 12.80 19.23 7.52
N LEU A 185 12.04 18.22 7.09
CA LEU A 185 11.91 16.99 7.85
C LEU A 185 13.26 16.28 8.00
N ALA A 186 14.06 16.19 6.92
CA ALA A 186 15.39 15.61 6.99
C ALA A 186 16.30 16.39 7.96
N ARG A 187 16.29 17.73 7.90
CA ARG A 187 17.04 18.56 8.87
C ARG A 187 16.56 18.33 10.31
N ALA A 188 15.25 18.25 10.54
CA ALA A 188 14.69 18.02 11.87
C ALA A 188 15.11 16.66 12.44
N LEU A 189 14.97 15.58 11.67
CA LEU A 189 15.36 14.23 12.09
C LEU A 189 16.88 14.08 12.24
N TRP A 190 17.66 14.76 11.40
CA TRP A 190 19.12 14.74 11.50
C TRP A 190 19.64 15.44 12.76
N ASN A 191 18.99 16.55 13.14
CA ASN A 191 19.42 17.39 14.25
C ASN A 191 18.85 16.92 15.61
N ASP A 192 17.77 16.14 15.63
CA ASP A 192 17.16 15.60 16.85
C ASP A 192 17.19 14.06 16.87
N PRO A 193 18.16 13.46 17.58
CA PRO A 193 18.27 12.00 17.69
C PRO A 193 17.07 11.31 18.34
N HIS A 194 16.43 11.96 19.32
CA HIS A 194 15.28 11.39 20.01
C HIS A 194 14.07 11.33 19.08
N LEU A 195 13.89 12.37 18.27
CA LEU A 195 12.89 12.42 17.24
C LEU A 195 13.07 11.27 16.23
N ALA A 196 14.28 11.12 15.66
CA ALA A 196 14.57 10.04 14.73
C ALA A 196 14.34 8.64 15.34
N GLN A 197 14.72 8.43 16.60
CA GLN A 197 14.50 7.16 17.27
C GLN A 197 13.00 6.86 17.46
N ALA A 198 12.21 7.88 17.81
CA ALA A 198 10.76 7.76 17.99
C ALA A 198 10.05 7.42 16.68
N TYR A 199 10.39 8.11 15.57
CA TYR A 199 9.85 7.79 14.24
C TYR A 199 10.24 6.39 13.79
N ALA A 200 11.51 6.04 13.95
CA ALA A 200 11.97 4.71 13.57
C ALA A 200 11.25 3.60 14.36
N ALA A 201 10.85 3.86 15.62
CA ALA A 201 10.07 2.93 16.43
C ALA A 201 8.66 2.69 15.88
N ASN A 202 8.04 3.71 15.29
CA ASN A 202 6.72 3.57 14.65
C ASN A 202 6.78 2.72 13.38
N GLY A 203 7.95 2.68 12.71
CA GLY A 203 8.13 1.93 11.46
C GLY A 203 7.70 0.46 11.55
N GLU A 204 7.98 -0.20 12.66
CA GLU A 204 7.57 -1.60 12.88
C GLU A 204 6.04 -1.74 13.00
N ARG A 205 5.39 -0.86 13.77
CA ARG A 205 3.92 -0.85 13.91
C ARG A 205 3.24 -0.56 12.58
N THR A 206 3.75 0.40 11.83
CA THR A 206 3.21 0.76 10.50
C THR A 206 3.42 -0.36 9.49
N LEU A 207 4.56 -1.05 9.53
CA LEU A 207 4.82 -2.21 8.67
C LEU A 207 3.87 -3.37 8.99
N LEU A 208 3.61 -3.63 10.28
CA LEU A 208 2.63 -4.63 10.69
C LEU A 208 1.22 -4.25 10.20
N ALA A 209 0.80 -2.99 10.38
CA ALA A 209 -0.48 -2.49 9.88
C ALA A 209 -0.59 -2.61 8.34
N TYR A 210 0.50 -2.40 7.61
CA TYR A 210 0.52 -2.55 6.15
C TYR A 210 0.53 -4.01 5.68
N SER A 211 1.19 -4.90 6.42
CA SER A 211 1.37 -6.32 6.03
C SER A 211 0.18 -7.22 6.34
N GLN A 212 -0.60 -6.92 7.40
CA GLN A 212 -1.75 -7.73 7.83
C GLN A 212 -2.88 -7.77 6.80
N ASP A 213 -2.97 -6.78 5.92
CA ASP A 213 -4.00 -6.67 4.88
C ASP A 213 -3.52 -7.16 3.49
N GLY A 214 -2.54 -8.06 3.45
CA GLY A 214 -2.09 -8.72 2.21
C GLY A 214 -1.07 -7.91 1.42
N GLY A 215 -0.03 -7.42 2.12
CA GLY A 215 1.08 -6.61 1.61
C GLY A 215 1.28 -6.64 0.08
N ALA A 216 1.25 -5.45 -0.52
CA ALA A 216 1.37 -5.14 -1.95
C ALA A 216 0.07 -4.99 -2.78
N GLY A 217 -1.01 -4.45 -2.20
CA GLY A 217 -2.18 -3.98 -2.97
C GLY A 217 -2.96 -2.85 -2.28
N PRO A 218 -3.99 -2.26 -2.94
CA PRO A 218 -4.90 -1.26 -2.36
C PRO A 218 -5.82 -1.81 -1.24
N ALA A 219 -5.45 -2.93 -0.62
CA ALA A 219 -6.25 -3.63 0.39
C ALA A 219 -5.89 -3.24 1.83
N ALA A 220 -4.74 -2.58 2.07
CA ALA A 220 -4.40 -2.07 3.39
C ALA A 220 -5.28 -0.88 3.75
N ASP A 221 -5.98 -0.94 4.89
CA ASP A 221 -6.82 0.16 5.39
C ASP A 221 -5.94 1.41 5.55
N PRO A 222 -6.10 2.43 4.69
CA PRO A 222 -5.24 3.60 4.70
C PRO A 222 -5.29 4.35 6.03
N ASN A 223 -6.44 4.34 6.70
CA ASN A 223 -6.59 5.00 8.00
C ASN A 223 -5.75 4.31 9.06
N ARG A 224 -5.72 2.97 9.09
CA ARG A 224 -4.89 2.22 10.05
C ARG A 224 -3.41 2.46 9.82
N VAL A 225 -2.97 2.43 8.56
CA VAL A 225 -1.56 2.64 8.20
C VAL A 225 -1.14 4.07 8.56
N VAL A 226 -1.95 5.06 8.21
CA VAL A 226 -1.70 6.47 8.55
C VAL A 226 -1.71 6.66 10.07
N GLN A 227 -2.67 6.12 10.80
CA GLN A 227 -2.72 6.23 12.27
C GLN A 227 -1.53 5.56 12.95
N ALA A 228 -1.11 4.37 12.48
CA ALA A 228 0.05 3.67 13.01
C ALA A 228 1.36 4.43 12.74
N GLY A 229 1.48 5.08 11.56
CA GLY A 229 2.65 5.88 11.19
C GLY A 229 2.70 7.26 11.84
N LEU A 230 1.55 7.88 12.10
CA LEU A 230 1.40 9.21 12.68
C LEU A 230 0.99 9.18 14.16
N ALA A 231 1.29 8.10 14.89
CA ALA A 231 0.91 7.94 16.30
C ALA A 231 1.55 8.97 17.26
N MET A 232 2.44 9.84 16.77
CA MET A 232 3.04 10.95 17.50
C MET A 232 2.91 12.23 16.67
N GLU A 233 2.88 13.39 17.34
CA GLU A 233 2.89 14.70 16.68
C GLU A 233 4.13 14.82 15.78
N LEU A 234 3.90 14.94 14.47
CA LEU A 234 4.99 15.06 13.52
C LEU A 234 5.57 16.46 13.47
N PRO A 235 6.90 16.59 13.32
CA PRO A 235 7.55 17.86 12.99
C PRO A 235 7.28 18.25 11.51
N ILE A 236 6.12 17.90 10.97
CA ILE A 236 5.70 18.20 9.61
C ILE A 236 4.37 18.95 9.65
N GLY A 237 4.06 19.61 8.55
CA GLY A 237 2.85 20.38 8.41
C GLY A 237 2.87 21.72 9.09
N TRP A 238 1.69 22.30 9.28
CA TRP A 238 1.53 23.65 9.79
C TRP A 238 2.05 23.86 11.22
N PRO A 239 2.00 22.86 12.14
CA PRO A 239 2.61 22.98 13.46
C PRO A 239 4.13 22.80 13.49
N ALA A 240 4.79 22.52 12.36
CA ALA A 240 6.22 22.23 12.35
C ALA A 240 7.05 23.42 12.87
N LYS A 241 8.04 23.16 13.72
CA LYS A 241 8.90 24.19 14.34
C LYS A 241 9.51 25.14 13.31
N TRP A 242 10.09 24.60 12.23
CA TRP A 242 10.69 25.41 11.16
C TRP A 242 9.69 26.38 10.52
N TYR A 243 8.40 26.00 10.44
CA TYR A 243 7.36 26.83 9.85
C TYR A 243 6.91 27.92 10.83
N GLN A 244 6.74 27.59 12.11
CA GLN A 244 6.40 28.55 13.16
C GLN A 244 7.52 29.59 13.37
N GLU A 245 8.78 29.13 13.43
CA GLU A 245 9.96 30.00 13.54
C GLU A 245 10.06 30.95 12.34
N ARG A 246 9.76 30.46 11.13
CA ARG A 246 9.71 31.27 9.91
C ARG A 246 8.63 32.35 9.96
N GLN A 247 7.45 32.08 10.51
CA GLN A 247 6.39 33.08 10.64
C GLN A 247 6.74 34.17 11.68
N GLY A 248 7.49 33.82 12.72
CA GLY A 248 7.93 34.76 13.76
C GLY A 248 9.11 35.66 13.36
N GLN A 249 9.68 35.51 12.17
CA GLN A 249 10.83 36.30 11.74
C GLN A 249 10.46 37.70 11.26
N GLU A 250 10.83 38.73 12.02
CA GLU A 250 10.60 40.14 11.69
C GLU A 250 11.42 40.66 10.49
N ARG A 251 12.58 40.04 10.19
CA ARG A 251 13.51 40.49 9.13
C ARG A 251 13.18 39.95 7.73
N GLY A 252 12.05 39.25 7.58
CA GLY A 252 11.70 38.54 6.35
C GLY A 252 12.53 37.27 6.15
N VAL A 253 12.00 36.34 5.36
CA VAL A 253 12.59 35.02 5.15
C VAL A 253 13.51 35.06 3.92
N PRO A 254 14.77 34.57 3.99
CA PRO A 254 15.66 34.59 2.84
C PRO A 254 15.14 33.72 1.69
N LEU A 255 15.42 34.12 0.45
CA LEU A 255 14.98 33.41 -0.77
C LEU A 255 15.40 31.94 -0.78
N SER A 256 16.58 31.64 -0.22
CA SER A 256 17.09 30.27 -0.10
C SER A 256 16.14 29.34 0.64
N GLU A 257 15.41 29.80 1.65
CA GLU A 257 14.47 28.95 2.38
C GLU A 257 13.23 28.64 1.54
N TYR A 258 12.75 29.58 0.72
CA TYR A 258 11.70 29.27 -0.26
C TYR A 258 12.15 28.21 -1.27
N VAL A 259 13.41 28.28 -1.72
CA VAL A 259 13.99 27.28 -2.64
C VAL A 259 14.08 25.91 -1.96
N TRP A 260 14.54 25.84 -0.71
CA TRP A 260 14.58 24.58 0.04
C TRP A 260 13.19 24.00 0.28
N THR A 261 12.19 24.85 0.59
CA THR A 261 10.79 24.42 0.72
C THR A 261 10.24 23.87 -0.60
N ALA A 262 10.49 24.57 -1.71
CA ALA A 262 10.07 24.11 -3.02
C ALA A 262 10.72 22.77 -3.39
N LEU A 263 12.01 22.59 -3.08
CA LEU A 263 12.72 21.34 -3.31
C LEU A 263 12.16 20.20 -2.44
N GLY A 264 11.84 20.46 -1.18
CA GLY A 264 11.25 19.45 -0.31
C GLY A 264 9.88 18.99 -0.80
N PHE A 265 9.01 19.89 -1.25
CA PHE A 265 7.75 19.52 -1.89
C PHE A 265 7.93 18.70 -3.18
N LEU A 266 8.93 19.06 -4.00
CA LEU A 266 9.26 18.28 -5.20
C LEU A 266 9.73 16.86 -4.86
N ILE A 267 10.56 16.71 -3.82
CA ILE A 267 11.00 15.38 -3.35
C ILE A 267 9.80 14.56 -2.88
N MET A 268 8.88 15.14 -2.10
CA MET A 268 7.66 14.44 -1.69
C MET A 268 6.81 14.00 -2.90
N ALA A 269 6.61 14.88 -3.88
CA ALA A 269 5.87 14.56 -5.10
C ALA A 269 6.53 13.45 -5.94
N CYS A 270 7.87 13.47 -6.03
CA CYS A 270 8.64 12.41 -6.67
C CYS A 270 8.55 11.09 -5.90
N ALA A 271 8.55 11.12 -4.56
CA ALA A 271 8.44 9.91 -3.75
C ALA A 271 7.11 9.17 -4.00
N CYS A 272 6.03 9.90 -4.29
CA CYS A 272 4.74 9.32 -4.66
C CYS A 272 4.74 8.59 -6.00
N LEU A 273 5.59 8.99 -6.96
CA LEU A 273 5.63 8.35 -8.29
C LEU A 273 6.01 6.87 -8.21
N ILE A 274 6.77 6.49 -7.18
CA ILE A 274 7.21 5.10 -6.98
C ILE A 274 6.12 4.26 -6.30
N GLY A 275 5.22 4.91 -5.54
CA GLY A 275 4.11 4.27 -4.83
C GLY A 275 4.48 3.69 -3.46
N ALA A 276 3.47 3.45 -2.63
CA ALA A 276 3.63 2.93 -1.28
C ALA A 276 4.37 1.57 -1.20
N PRO A 277 4.14 0.58 -2.10
CA PRO A 277 4.76 -0.75 -1.96
C PRO A 277 6.28 -0.73 -1.89
N LEU A 278 6.96 0.13 -2.66
CA LEU A 278 8.41 0.26 -2.60
C LEU A 278 8.89 0.71 -1.22
N TRP A 279 8.27 1.75 -0.67
CA TRP A 279 8.68 2.32 0.61
C TRP A 279 8.49 1.31 1.75
N PHE A 280 7.42 0.51 1.72
CA PHE A 280 7.22 -0.57 2.69
C PHE A 280 8.20 -1.73 2.52
N GLN A 281 8.59 -2.09 1.29
CA GLN A 281 9.66 -3.07 1.05
C GLN A 281 10.99 -2.57 1.61
N LEU A 282 11.32 -1.28 1.39
CA LEU A 282 12.53 -0.67 1.93
C LEU A 282 12.48 -0.60 3.46
N LEU A 283 11.32 -0.24 4.04
CA LEU A 283 11.12 -0.23 5.49
C LEU A 283 11.34 -1.61 6.10
N ALA A 284 10.77 -2.66 5.48
CA ALA A 284 10.95 -4.05 5.90
C ALA A 284 12.42 -4.49 5.81
N ALA A 285 13.13 -4.10 4.76
CA ALA A 285 14.54 -4.42 4.58
C ALA A 285 15.46 -3.73 5.62
N LEU A 286 15.08 -2.53 6.08
CA LEU A 286 15.87 -1.75 7.04
C LEU A 286 15.63 -2.14 8.51
N MET A 287 14.50 -2.79 8.84
CA MET A 287 14.16 -3.13 10.23
C MET A 287 15.18 -4.08 10.90
N PRO A 288 15.64 -5.17 10.25
CA PRO A 288 16.63 -6.05 10.85
C PRO A 288 17.96 -5.33 11.16
N LEU A 289 18.39 -4.42 10.29
CA LEU A 289 19.62 -3.64 10.48
C LEU A 289 19.54 -2.71 11.69
N ARG A 290 18.36 -2.14 11.93
CA ARG A 290 18.09 -1.33 13.12
C ARG A 290 18.19 -2.14 14.41
N MET A 291 17.71 -3.39 14.38
CA MET A 291 17.76 -4.28 15.56
C MET A 291 19.17 -4.79 15.84
N ALA A 292 19.97 -5.08 14.80
CA ALA A 292 21.36 -5.52 14.93
C ALA A 292 22.32 -4.41 15.44
N GLY A 293 21.99 -3.13 15.20
CA GLY A 293 22.83 -1.99 15.58
C GLY A 293 22.88 -1.65 17.09
N LYS A 294 22.07 -2.29 17.93
CA LYS A 294 22.10 -2.12 19.40
C LYS A 294 23.24 -2.94 20.01
N VAL A 295 24.49 -2.50 19.86
CA VAL A 295 25.63 -3.07 20.61
C VAL A 295 25.60 -2.52 22.04
N PRO A 296 25.52 -3.36 23.11
CA PRO A 296 25.61 -2.86 24.47
C PRO A 296 27.00 -2.26 24.69
N ALA A 297 27.05 -1.04 25.21
CA ALA A 297 28.31 -0.39 25.58
C ALA A 297 29.08 -1.33 26.52
N ARG A 298 30.25 -1.79 26.07
CA ARG A 298 31.15 -2.66 26.81
C ARG A 298 31.47 -1.99 28.15
N ALA A 299 30.98 -2.56 29.25
CA ALA A 299 31.40 -2.19 30.59
C ALA A 299 32.93 -2.27 30.66
N ALA A 300 33.57 -1.19 31.11
CA ALA A 300 35.00 -1.17 31.36
C ALA A 300 35.38 -2.27 32.38
N PRO A 301 36.55 -2.93 32.26
CA PRO A 301 36.92 -4.00 33.17
C PRO A 301 37.07 -3.47 34.61
N PRO A 302 36.64 -4.20 35.65
CA PRO A 302 36.76 -3.77 37.04
C PRO A 302 38.23 -3.65 37.47
N GLN A 303 38.57 -2.57 38.18
CA GLN A 303 39.78 -2.50 38.99
C GLN A 303 39.66 -3.50 40.16
N GLU A 304 40.68 -4.31 40.36
CA GLU A 304 40.83 -5.19 41.52
C GLU A 304 40.97 -4.37 42.82
N LEU A 305 40.23 -4.74 43.86
CA LEU A 305 40.34 -4.21 45.22
C LEU A 305 40.65 -5.36 46.19
N PRO A 306 41.56 -5.20 47.18
CA PRO A 306 41.87 -6.23 48.15
C PRO A 306 40.91 -6.27 49.36
N ASP A 307 40.57 -7.50 49.73
CA ASP A 307 40.21 -8.13 51.03
C ASP A 307 39.15 -7.55 51.99
N ALA A 308 38.17 -8.44 52.29
CA ALA A 308 37.35 -8.73 53.49
C ALA A 308 37.12 -7.63 54.56
N VAL A 309 35.92 -7.40 55.13
CA VAL A 309 35.03 -8.27 55.96
C VAL A 309 33.59 -7.65 56.03
N PRO A 310 32.61 -8.16 56.84
CA PRO A 310 31.48 -9.03 56.49
C PRO A 310 30.10 -8.32 56.36
N ALA A 311 29.09 -9.06 55.87
CA ALA A 311 27.69 -8.62 55.81
C ALA A 311 27.07 -8.31 57.20
N PRO A 312 26.17 -7.32 57.30
CA PRO A 312 24.76 -7.68 57.58
C PRO A 312 23.66 -6.78 56.97
N THR A 313 22.46 -7.38 56.87
CA THR A 313 21.07 -6.85 56.86
C THR A 313 20.49 -6.14 55.61
N ALA A 314 19.40 -6.74 55.08
CA ALA A 314 18.32 -6.09 54.31
C ALA A 314 17.26 -5.46 55.26
N PRO A 315 16.22 -4.67 54.85
CA PRO A 315 15.61 -4.33 53.52
C PRO A 315 15.32 -2.78 53.39
N PRO A 316 14.49 -2.16 52.49
CA PRO A 316 13.43 -2.69 51.60
C PRO A 316 13.37 -2.21 50.13
N VAL A 317 12.37 -2.76 49.45
CA VAL A 317 11.97 -2.78 48.03
C VAL A 317 11.84 -1.41 47.36
N GLY A 318 12.29 -1.33 46.10
CA GLY A 318 11.88 -0.34 45.11
C GLY A 318 11.26 -1.02 43.89
N SER A 319 10.00 -0.72 43.63
CA SER A 319 9.09 -1.25 42.61
C SER A 319 9.49 -0.98 41.16
N SER A 320 9.36 -2.00 40.28
CA SER A 320 8.94 -1.79 38.89
C SER A 320 7.90 -2.84 38.51
N SER A 321 6.64 -2.47 38.71
CA SER A 321 5.45 -3.15 38.24
C SER A 321 5.27 -2.96 36.73
N GLY A 322 4.89 -4.04 36.03
CA GLY A 322 3.98 -3.99 34.90
C GLY A 322 4.56 -3.70 33.52
N ASP A 323 4.18 -4.56 32.57
CA ASP A 323 4.24 -4.37 31.11
C ASP A 323 5.57 -4.55 30.38
N GLU A 324 6.19 -5.71 30.56
CA GLU A 324 6.81 -6.37 29.39
C GLU A 324 5.70 -6.92 28.50
N ALA A 325 5.65 -6.46 27.24
CA ALA A 325 4.63 -6.84 26.27
C ALA A 325 4.55 -8.38 26.14
N LEU A 326 3.41 -8.95 26.55
CA LEU A 326 3.16 -10.38 26.44
C LEU A 326 3.19 -10.79 24.97
N ASN A 327 3.80 -11.92 24.67
CA ASN A 327 3.71 -12.48 23.32
C ASN A 327 2.34 -13.15 23.09
N TYR A 328 2.05 -13.56 21.85
CA TYR A 328 0.75 -14.16 21.49
C TYR A 328 0.36 -15.38 22.37
N ILE A 329 1.32 -16.20 22.80
CA ILE A 329 1.07 -17.39 23.61
C ILE A 329 0.83 -17.02 25.06
N GLU A 330 1.59 -16.06 25.58
CA GLU A 330 1.43 -15.54 26.94
C GLU A 330 0.10 -14.82 27.11
N HIS A 331 -0.32 -14.05 26.10
CA HIS A 331 -1.66 -13.47 26.04
C HIS A 331 -2.76 -14.53 26.12
N LYS A 332 -2.60 -15.68 25.44
CA LYS A 332 -3.56 -16.79 25.53
C LYS A 332 -3.57 -17.43 26.91
N LEU A 333 -2.41 -17.66 27.52
CA LEU A 333 -2.31 -18.23 28.86
C LEU A 333 -2.97 -17.34 29.92
N VAL A 334 -2.75 -16.01 29.84
CA VAL A 334 -3.40 -15.04 30.72
C VAL A 334 -4.91 -15.04 30.51
N ARG A 335 -5.37 -15.01 29.25
CA ARG A 335 -6.80 -15.00 28.91
C ARG A 335 -7.54 -16.26 29.40
N ASN A 336 -6.86 -17.41 29.34
CA ASN A 336 -7.44 -18.70 29.72
C ASN A 336 -7.27 -19.02 31.21
N GLY A 337 -6.58 -18.17 31.99
CA GLY A 337 -6.27 -18.44 33.39
C GLY A 337 -5.29 -19.60 33.59
N ASP A 338 -4.51 -19.95 32.58
CA ASP A 338 -3.63 -21.12 32.56
C ASP A 338 -2.20 -20.78 33.04
N VAL A 339 -1.93 -19.54 33.49
CA VAL A 339 -0.60 -19.09 33.97
C VAL A 339 -0.18 -19.83 35.24
N ASP A 340 -1.11 -20.13 36.14
CA ASP A 340 -0.82 -20.87 37.37
C ASP A 340 -0.31 -22.29 37.07
N VAL A 341 -0.82 -22.91 36.00
CA VAL A 341 -0.38 -24.25 35.56
C VAL A 341 1.08 -24.20 35.09
N LEU A 342 1.45 -23.15 34.34
CA LEU A 342 2.82 -22.91 33.93
C LEU A 342 3.73 -22.64 35.15
N GLN A 343 3.29 -21.80 36.09
CA GLN A 343 4.05 -21.48 37.30
C GLN A 343 4.30 -22.70 38.18
N ARG A 344 3.29 -23.57 38.32
CA ARG A 344 3.41 -24.86 38.99
C ARG A 344 4.42 -25.78 38.30
N ALA A 345 4.41 -25.84 36.97
CA ALA A 345 5.38 -26.62 36.19
C ALA A 345 6.82 -26.08 36.30
N LEU A 346 6.96 -24.78 36.54
CA LEU A 346 8.25 -24.10 36.75
C LEU A 346 8.72 -24.13 38.21
N GLY A 347 7.88 -24.58 39.16
CA GLY A 347 8.19 -24.61 40.58
C GLY A 347 8.27 -23.22 41.23
N VAL A 348 7.59 -22.23 40.66
CA VAL A 348 7.47 -20.88 41.23
C VAL A 348 6.10 -20.66 41.87
N LYS A 349 5.99 -19.63 42.70
CA LYS A 349 4.72 -19.27 43.35
C LYS A 349 3.66 -18.97 42.29
N GLU A 350 2.48 -19.55 42.46
CA GLU A 350 1.31 -19.33 41.59
C GLU A 350 0.73 -17.94 41.87
N THR A 351 1.04 -16.99 41.01
CA THR A 351 0.60 -15.59 41.09
C THR A 351 -0.37 -15.21 39.97
N GLY A 352 -0.65 -16.11 39.02
CA GLY A 352 -1.56 -15.89 37.90
C GLY A 352 -1.04 -14.93 36.82
N GLY A 353 0.18 -14.41 36.97
CA GLY A 353 0.77 -13.41 36.07
C GLY A 353 2.25 -13.64 35.81
N PHE A 354 2.76 -13.07 34.71
CA PHE A 354 4.17 -13.14 34.34
C PHE A 354 5.02 -12.15 35.16
N ASP A 355 5.16 -12.42 36.45
CA ASP A 355 6.04 -11.65 37.33
C ASP A 355 7.54 -11.94 37.09
N THR A 356 8.40 -11.13 37.69
CA THR A 356 9.86 -11.24 37.56
C THR A 356 10.39 -12.63 37.96
N ALA A 357 9.76 -13.26 38.96
CA ALA A 357 10.12 -14.60 39.41
C ALA A 357 9.79 -15.65 38.35
N THR A 358 8.61 -15.56 37.74
CA THR A 358 8.15 -16.44 36.65
C THR A 358 9.03 -16.27 35.41
N ARG A 359 9.32 -15.02 35.01
CA ARG A 359 10.24 -14.71 33.89
C ARG A 359 11.63 -15.32 34.11
N SER A 360 12.18 -15.14 35.30
CA SER A 360 13.50 -15.70 35.68
C SER A 360 13.51 -17.23 35.70
N ALA A 361 12.38 -17.86 36.03
CA ALA A 361 12.25 -19.31 36.01
C ALA A 361 12.12 -19.86 34.58
N ILE A 362 11.36 -19.19 33.70
CA ILE A 362 11.28 -19.53 32.27
C ILE A 362 12.67 -19.46 31.64
N ASP A 363 13.38 -18.36 31.85
CA ASP A 363 14.73 -18.16 31.32
C ASP A 363 15.71 -19.26 31.74
N ARG A 364 15.71 -19.60 33.04
CA ARG A 364 16.55 -20.67 33.58
C ARG A 364 16.22 -22.03 32.95
N ARG A 365 14.93 -22.35 32.86
CA ARG A 365 14.45 -23.64 32.35
C ARG A 365 14.65 -23.78 30.85
N GLN A 366 14.60 -22.68 30.10
CA GLN A 366 15.01 -22.64 28.69
C GLN A 366 16.47 -23.02 28.52
N GLY A 367 17.36 -22.46 29.35
CA GLY A 367 18.78 -22.81 29.36
C GLY A 367 19.02 -24.30 29.64
N GLU A 368 18.31 -24.87 30.60
CA GLU A 368 18.40 -26.31 30.93
C GLU A 368 17.91 -27.22 29.80
N PHE A 369 16.95 -26.76 29.00
CA PHE A 369 16.45 -27.49 27.83
C PHE A 369 17.23 -27.21 26.53
N GLY A 370 18.27 -26.37 26.59
CA GLY A 370 19.07 -26.00 25.43
C GLY A 370 18.37 -25.04 24.45
N PHE A 371 17.33 -24.32 24.91
CA PHE A 371 16.69 -23.25 24.15
C PHE A 371 17.40 -21.91 24.37
N GLU A 372 17.16 -20.96 23.46
CA GLU A 372 17.56 -19.57 23.69
C GLU A 372 16.84 -19.00 24.92
N ARG A 373 17.65 -18.36 25.78
CA ARG A 373 17.27 -17.76 27.05
C ARG A 373 16.57 -16.42 26.82
N THR A 374 15.32 -16.52 26.36
CA THR A 374 14.50 -15.38 25.93
C THR A 374 13.60 -14.87 27.05
N GLY A 375 13.38 -15.66 28.11
CA GLY A 375 12.42 -15.35 29.17
C GLY A 375 10.96 -15.35 28.71
N GLN A 376 10.70 -15.75 27.45
CA GLN A 376 9.39 -15.74 26.82
C GLN A 376 8.87 -17.16 26.56
N VAL A 377 7.56 -17.37 26.69
CA VAL A 377 6.93 -18.68 26.48
C VAL A 377 6.75 -18.96 25.00
N THR A 378 7.23 -20.12 24.54
CA THR A 378 7.02 -20.63 23.18
C THR A 378 6.27 -21.96 23.19
N ARG A 379 5.66 -22.35 22.06
CA ARG A 379 4.96 -23.66 21.95
C ARG A 379 5.91 -24.83 22.18
N MET A 380 7.14 -24.73 21.69
CA MET A 380 8.15 -25.77 21.87
C MET A 380 8.58 -25.89 23.33
N PHE A 381 8.64 -24.76 24.05
CA PHE A 381 8.91 -24.74 25.48
C PHE A 381 7.78 -25.42 26.28
N LEU A 382 6.51 -25.08 26.01
CA LEU A 382 5.36 -25.73 26.65
C LEU A 382 5.30 -27.23 26.38
N LYS A 383 5.61 -27.64 25.14
CA LYS A 383 5.70 -29.05 24.76
C LYS A 383 6.80 -29.79 25.52
N LYS A 384 7.95 -29.17 25.73
CA LYS A 384 9.04 -29.75 26.54
C LYS A 384 8.70 -29.84 28.02
N LEU A 385 7.86 -28.95 28.52
CA LEU A 385 7.29 -29.02 29.87
C LEU A 385 6.14 -30.03 30.00
N GLY A 386 5.67 -30.64 28.89
CA GLY A 386 4.56 -31.59 28.90
C GLY A 386 3.18 -30.95 29.11
N ILE A 387 3.04 -29.67 28.77
CA ILE A 387 1.81 -28.87 28.95
C ILE A 387 1.39 -28.16 27.65
N ASP A 388 1.62 -28.78 26.49
CA ASP A 388 1.32 -28.21 25.17
C ASP A 388 -0.17 -28.00 24.90
N ASP A 389 -1.04 -28.74 25.60
CA ASP A 389 -2.50 -28.58 25.52
C ASP A 389 -2.96 -27.15 25.86
N LEU A 390 -2.19 -26.42 26.68
CA LEU A 390 -2.51 -25.03 27.05
C LEU A 390 -2.42 -24.06 25.86
N ALA A 391 -1.60 -24.38 24.85
CA ALA A 391 -1.47 -23.58 23.63
C ALA A 391 -2.43 -23.99 22.51
N ALA A 392 -3.10 -25.15 22.66
CA ALA A 392 -4.00 -25.75 21.67
C ALA A 392 -5.49 -25.48 21.93
N LYS A 393 -5.87 -25.04 23.14
CA LYS A 393 -7.23 -24.56 23.42
C LYS A 393 -7.58 -23.35 22.50
N PRO A 394 -8.77 -23.35 21.87
CA PRO A 394 -9.16 -22.36 20.85
C PRO A 394 -9.04 -20.92 21.37
#